data_AF-X1GD48-F1
#
_entry.id   AF-X1GD48-F1
#
_cell.length_a   1.000
_cell.length_b   1.000
_cell.length_c   1.000
_cell.angle_alpha   90.00
_cell.angle_beta   90.00
_cell.angle_gamma   90.00
#
_symmetry.space_group_name_H-M   'P 1'
#
loop_
_entity.id
_entity.type
_entity.pdbx_description
1 polymer ?
#
loop_
_entity_poly.entity_id
_entity_poly.type
_entity_poly.pdbx_seq_one_letter_code
_entity_poly.pdbx_strand_id
1 'polypeptide(L)'
;TGTFSIDITPEKKSDYEVTLVATPAPLSLPVVGVFPVVGKSDMVKIRVAEPTATDIKNIEISVIGLAFPATDIKNITIGVIGVEFPSTDIKNIAIGVIGPEFPSTDIKNIAIGVIGPEFPATDIKNIEIALVAVPVEYRGAISKKELEYNESRGTIPVSNVPQDERGKVHIWGRNDMVTNQKLGIHWIVKDPDGIVVEDYEDWESWPNTDPGKTHEFISPGRFDLNKPGTWTISISLAMNPTSPVQVASYAGALCTVKAAPPATYHLSIFVPTWAYGGYVTPSSGDYPANTTV
;
A
#
# COMPACT_ATOMS: atom_id res chain seq x y z
N THR A 1 -31.06 -13.61 -79.32
CA THR A 1 -30.61 -14.05 -77.99
C THR A 1 -31.66 -13.62 -77.00
N GLY A 2 -32.36 -14.56 -76.36
CA GLY A 2 -33.33 -14.27 -75.31
C GLY A 2 -32.69 -14.55 -73.95
N THR A 3 -32.92 -13.67 -72.99
CA THR A 3 -32.52 -13.87 -71.59
C THR A 3 -33.64 -14.63 -70.88
N PHE A 4 -33.30 -15.65 -70.10
CA PHE A 4 -34.24 -16.33 -69.22
C PHE A 4 -33.66 -16.39 -67.81
N SER A 5 -34.54 -16.44 -66.81
CA SER A 5 -34.19 -16.59 -65.40
C SER A 5 -34.83 -17.87 -64.85
N ILE A 6 -34.10 -18.56 -63.97
CA ILE A 6 -34.60 -19.74 -63.25
C ILE A 6 -34.44 -19.45 -61.77
N ASP A 7 -35.55 -19.43 -61.04
CA ASP A 7 -35.54 -19.33 -59.58
C ASP A 7 -35.48 -20.72 -58.96
N ILE A 8 -34.52 -20.93 -58.07
CA ILE A 8 -34.33 -22.18 -57.34
C ILE A 8 -34.53 -21.89 -55.85
N THR A 9 -35.47 -22.58 -55.22
CA THR A 9 -35.73 -22.49 -53.78
C THR A 9 -35.46 -23.85 -53.13
N PRO A 10 -34.28 -24.08 -52.56
CA PRO A 10 -33.93 -25.36 -51.95
C PRO A 10 -34.74 -25.60 -50.67
N GLU A 11 -35.37 -26.76 -50.54
CA GLU A 11 -36.12 -27.14 -49.32
C GLU A 11 -35.20 -27.55 -48.16
N LYS A 12 -33.93 -27.87 -48.44
CA LYS A 12 -32.96 -28.37 -47.45
C LYS A 12 -31.60 -27.68 -47.61
N LYS A 13 -30.87 -27.57 -46.50
CA LYS A 13 -29.49 -27.05 -46.50
C LYS A 13 -28.54 -28.17 -46.96
N SER A 14 -27.86 -28.00 -48.09
CA SER A 14 -26.93 -28.98 -48.68
C SER A 14 -26.04 -28.33 -49.74
N ASP A 15 -25.04 -29.08 -50.20
CA ASP A 15 -24.38 -28.85 -51.47
C ASP A 15 -25.24 -29.41 -52.61
N TYR A 16 -25.46 -28.60 -53.65
CA TYR A 16 -26.23 -28.93 -54.83
C TYR A 16 -25.34 -28.83 -56.06
N GLU A 17 -25.42 -29.83 -56.94
CA GLU A 17 -24.83 -29.78 -58.28
C GLU A 17 -25.96 -29.55 -59.28
N VAL A 18 -25.95 -28.39 -59.93
CA VAL A 18 -26.96 -28.00 -60.91
C VAL A 18 -26.37 -28.08 -62.31
N THR A 19 -27.04 -28.81 -63.19
CA THR A 19 -26.70 -28.86 -64.63
C THR A 19 -27.92 -28.43 -65.42
N LEU A 20 -27.75 -27.46 -66.32
CA LEU A 20 -28.80 -27.05 -67.23
C LEU A 20 -28.66 -27.85 -68.53
N VAL A 21 -29.75 -28.53 -68.92
CA VAL A 21 -29.82 -29.29 -70.17
C VAL A 21 -30.84 -28.65 -71.08
N ALA A 22 -30.38 -28.10 -72.20
CA ALA A 22 -31.25 -27.58 -73.25
C ALA A 22 -31.51 -28.68 -74.28
N THR A 23 -32.68 -29.30 -74.22
CA THR A 23 -33.17 -30.22 -75.26
C THR A 23 -33.98 -29.45 -76.29
N PRO A 24 -33.63 -29.51 -77.59
CA PRO A 24 -34.44 -28.88 -78.63
C PRO A 24 -35.80 -29.58 -78.73
N ALA A 25 -36.85 -28.79 -79.00
CA ALA A 25 -38.18 -29.32 -79.21
C ALA A 25 -38.21 -30.30 -80.41
N PRO A 26 -39.01 -31.38 -80.38
CA PRO A 26 -39.10 -32.31 -81.49
C PRO A 26 -39.60 -31.58 -82.74
N LEU A 27 -38.77 -31.55 -83.80
CA LEU A 27 -39.14 -31.00 -85.10
C LEU A 27 -40.17 -31.93 -85.76
N SER A 28 -41.30 -31.38 -86.18
CA SER A 28 -42.41 -32.14 -86.76
C SER A 28 -42.25 -32.55 -88.23
N LEU A 29 -41.04 -32.48 -88.82
CA LEU A 29 -40.80 -32.84 -90.23
C LEU A 29 -39.40 -33.46 -90.46
N PRO A 30 -39.24 -34.40 -91.40
CA PRO A 30 -37.98 -35.07 -91.68
C PRO A 30 -37.08 -34.16 -92.53
N VAL A 31 -36.37 -33.24 -91.89
CA VAL A 31 -35.28 -32.51 -92.57
C VAL A 31 -34.02 -33.35 -92.47
N VAL A 32 -33.67 -34.03 -93.56
CA VAL A 32 -32.39 -34.75 -93.70
C VAL A 32 -31.26 -33.73 -93.62
N GLY A 33 -30.40 -33.86 -92.62
CA GLY A 33 -29.11 -33.15 -92.56
C GLY A 33 -28.92 -32.09 -91.47
N VAL A 34 -29.84 -31.92 -90.52
CA VAL A 34 -29.62 -31.02 -89.38
C VAL A 34 -29.71 -31.80 -88.07
N PHE A 35 -28.56 -32.02 -87.44
CA PHE A 35 -28.51 -32.63 -86.11
C PHE A 35 -28.95 -31.59 -85.06
N PRO A 36 -29.85 -31.95 -84.11
CA PRO A 36 -30.16 -31.07 -82.99
C PRO A 36 -28.89 -30.80 -82.18
N VAL A 37 -28.53 -29.53 -82.01
CA VAL A 37 -27.44 -29.14 -81.11
C VAL A 37 -27.95 -29.27 -79.67
N VAL A 38 -27.48 -30.29 -78.96
CA VAL A 38 -27.71 -30.42 -77.51
C VAL A 38 -26.61 -29.64 -76.80
N GLY A 39 -26.99 -28.55 -76.14
CA GLY A 39 -26.09 -27.79 -75.28
C GLY A 39 -26.16 -28.32 -73.86
N LYS A 40 -25.01 -28.78 -73.32
CA LYS A 40 -24.86 -29.08 -71.90
C LYS A 40 -24.07 -27.94 -71.26
N SER A 41 -24.60 -27.33 -70.20
CA SER A 41 -23.84 -26.32 -69.47
C SER A 41 -22.75 -26.97 -68.63
N ASP A 42 -21.73 -26.19 -68.25
CA ASP A 42 -20.85 -26.57 -67.16
C ASP A 42 -21.66 -26.77 -65.87
N MET A 43 -21.20 -27.69 -65.03
CA MET A 43 -21.82 -27.99 -63.75
C MET A 43 -21.55 -26.85 -62.78
N VAL A 44 -22.62 -26.29 -62.21
CA VAL A 44 -22.52 -25.24 -61.18
C VAL A 44 -22.76 -25.87 -59.82
N LYS A 45 -21.80 -25.71 -58.91
CA LYS A 45 -21.93 -26.14 -57.51
C LYS A 45 -22.46 -24.98 -56.67
N ILE A 46 -23.59 -25.19 -56.00
CA ILE A 46 -24.22 -24.21 -55.11
C ILE A 46 -24.23 -24.81 -53.70
N ARG A 47 -23.60 -24.13 -52.75
CA ARG A 47 -23.62 -24.51 -51.32
C ARG A 47 -24.60 -23.61 -50.57
N VAL A 48 -25.54 -24.21 -49.85
CA VAL A 48 -26.44 -23.51 -48.92
C VAL A 48 -26.11 -23.97 -47.50
N ALA A 49 -25.38 -23.14 -46.74
CA ALA A 49 -24.85 -23.47 -45.41
C ALA A 49 -25.33 -22.50 -44.31
N GLU A 50 -25.15 -22.89 -43.04
CA GLU A 50 -25.45 -22.04 -41.87
C GLU A 50 -24.40 -20.94 -41.67
N PRO A 51 -24.79 -19.76 -41.16
CA PRO A 51 -23.82 -18.76 -40.73
C PRO A 51 -22.96 -19.36 -39.61
N THR A 52 -21.64 -19.37 -39.80
CA THR A 52 -20.70 -19.81 -38.77
C THR A 52 -20.61 -18.76 -37.68
N ALA A 53 -20.79 -19.14 -36.42
CA ALA A 53 -20.51 -18.28 -35.28
C ALA A 53 -19.02 -17.87 -35.28
N THR A 54 -18.75 -16.57 -35.35
CA THR A 54 -17.41 -16.01 -35.14
C THR A 54 -17.29 -15.63 -33.67
N ASP A 55 -16.70 -16.51 -32.88
CA ASP A 55 -16.37 -16.19 -31.49
C ASP A 55 -15.17 -15.24 -31.45
N ILE A 56 -15.35 -14.03 -30.91
CA ILE A 56 -14.22 -13.21 -30.47
C ILE A 56 -13.91 -13.63 -29.03
N LYS A 57 -12.75 -14.26 -28.81
CA LYS A 57 -12.28 -14.70 -27.49
C LYS A 57 -11.02 -13.94 -27.10
N ASN A 58 -10.96 -13.52 -25.84
CA ASN A 58 -9.80 -12.88 -25.19
C ASN A 58 -9.39 -11.53 -25.82
N ILE A 59 -10.15 -10.48 -25.54
CA ILE A 59 -9.72 -9.10 -25.82
C ILE A 59 -8.97 -8.60 -24.58
N GLU A 60 -7.65 -8.52 -24.66
CA GLU A 60 -6.81 -7.89 -23.63
C GLU A 60 -6.38 -6.50 -24.12
N ILE A 61 -6.72 -5.47 -23.35
CA ILE A 61 -6.26 -4.10 -23.57
C ILE A 61 -5.41 -3.73 -22.36
N SER A 62 -4.09 -3.92 -22.50
CA SER A 62 -3.12 -3.66 -21.44
C SER A 62 -2.26 -2.45 -21.79
N VAL A 63 -2.22 -1.47 -20.88
CA VAL A 63 -1.28 -0.34 -20.97
C VAL A 63 -0.25 -0.50 -19.85
N ILE A 64 0.99 -0.83 -20.23
CA ILE A 64 2.08 -1.11 -19.29
C ILE A 64 3.22 -0.13 -19.61
N GLY A 65 3.64 0.69 -18.63
CA GLY A 65 4.76 1.61 -18.78
C GLY A 65 5.17 2.30 -17.48
N LEU A 66 6.42 2.77 -17.41
CA LEU A 66 7.06 3.31 -16.20
C LEU A 66 6.65 4.77 -15.86
N ALA A 67 6.03 5.51 -16.79
CA ALA A 67 5.45 6.84 -16.55
C ALA A 67 4.56 7.26 -17.74
N PHE A 68 3.31 7.62 -17.48
CA PHE A 68 2.43 8.29 -18.45
C PHE A 68 1.80 9.52 -17.79
N PRO A 69 1.77 10.70 -18.46
CA PRO A 69 1.20 11.92 -17.88
C PRO A 69 -0.34 11.91 -17.82
N ALA A 70 -0.98 11.05 -18.61
CA ALA A 70 -2.38 10.62 -18.54
C ALA A 70 -2.56 9.60 -19.66
N THR A 71 -3.08 8.40 -19.38
CA THR A 71 -3.49 7.46 -20.43
C THR A 71 -5.00 7.47 -20.49
N ASP A 72 -5.53 8.21 -21.46
CA ASP A 72 -6.96 8.24 -21.74
C ASP A 72 -7.33 7.10 -22.70
N ILE A 73 -7.84 6.00 -22.16
CA ILE A 73 -8.52 4.99 -22.97
C ILE A 73 -9.97 5.42 -23.13
N LYS A 74 -10.27 6.12 -24.23
CA LYS A 74 -11.59 6.64 -24.55
C LYS A 74 -12.21 5.84 -25.71
N ASN A 75 -13.52 5.61 -25.65
CA ASN A 75 -14.33 5.01 -26.72
C ASN A 75 -13.95 3.55 -27.10
N ILE A 76 -13.81 2.65 -26.11
CA ILE A 76 -13.79 1.21 -26.42
C ILE A 76 -15.23 0.77 -26.73
N THR A 77 -15.49 0.41 -27.98
CA THR A 77 -16.78 -0.16 -28.41
C THR A 77 -16.58 -1.62 -28.78
N ILE A 78 -17.18 -2.52 -28.01
CA ILE A 78 -17.33 -3.93 -28.38
C ILE A 78 -18.74 -4.08 -28.92
N GLY A 79 -18.88 -3.90 -30.24
CA GLY A 79 -20.15 -4.01 -30.94
C GLY A 79 -20.23 -5.32 -31.72
N VAL A 80 -21.28 -6.10 -31.49
CA VAL A 80 -21.66 -7.20 -32.38
C VAL A 80 -22.86 -6.70 -33.19
N ILE A 81 -22.67 -6.44 -34.48
CA ILE A 81 -23.72 -5.92 -35.39
C ILE A 81 -24.17 -7.07 -36.29
N GLY A 82 -25.46 -7.38 -36.28
CA GLY A 82 -26.06 -8.47 -37.06
C GLY A 82 -27.58 -8.39 -37.05
N VAL A 83 -28.21 -9.04 -38.03
CA VAL A 83 -29.67 -8.92 -38.27
C VAL A 83 -30.52 -9.87 -37.42
N GLU A 84 -29.94 -10.94 -36.84
CA GLU A 84 -30.56 -11.86 -35.87
C GLU A 84 -29.48 -12.48 -34.97
N PHE A 85 -29.69 -12.49 -33.65
CA PHE A 85 -28.82 -13.18 -32.67
C PHE A 85 -29.66 -14.07 -31.74
N PRO A 86 -29.36 -15.37 -31.59
CA PRO A 86 -30.09 -16.24 -30.65
C PRO A 86 -29.73 -16.00 -29.17
N SER A 87 -28.58 -15.36 -28.89
CA SER A 87 -28.17 -14.86 -27.56
C SER A 87 -26.79 -14.21 -27.70
N THR A 88 -26.58 -13.03 -27.13
CA THR A 88 -25.23 -12.43 -27.02
C THR A 88 -24.80 -12.50 -25.56
N ASP A 89 -23.92 -13.45 -25.24
CA ASP A 89 -23.32 -13.57 -23.90
C ASP A 89 -22.01 -12.76 -23.87
N ILE A 90 -22.05 -11.58 -23.26
CA ILE A 90 -20.84 -10.82 -22.93
C ILE A 90 -20.42 -11.22 -21.52
N LYS A 91 -19.33 -11.97 -21.40
CA LYS A 91 -18.77 -12.43 -20.12
C LYS A 91 -17.35 -11.89 -19.95
N ASN A 92 -17.00 -11.49 -18.73
CA ASN A 92 -15.65 -11.10 -18.30
C ASN A 92 -15.05 -9.87 -19.02
N ILE A 93 -15.66 -8.69 -18.85
CA ILE A 93 -14.98 -7.42 -19.15
C ILE A 93 -14.22 -6.99 -17.89
N ALA A 94 -12.89 -7.11 -17.92
CA ALA A 94 -12.02 -6.61 -16.86
C ALA A 94 -11.36 -5.30 -17.30
N ILE A 95 -11.55 -4.24 -16.52
CA ILE A 95 -10.84 -2.97 -16.67
C ILE A 95 -10.00 -2.80 -15.40
N GLY A 96 -8.68 -2.97 -15.53
CA GLY A 96 -7.75 -2.83 -14.42
C GLY A 96 -6.78 -1.68 -14.68
N VAL A 97 -6.59 -0.82 -13.68
CA VAL A 97 -5.53 0.19 -13.69
C VAL A 97 -4.60 -0.13 -12.53
N ILE A 98 -3.32 -0.41 -12.82
CA ILE A 98 -2.32 -0.79 -11.80
C ILE A 98 -1.17 0.24 -11.89
N GLY A 99 -0.90 0.95 -10.78
CA GLY A 99 0.15 1.97 -10.73
C GLY A 99 0.46 2.45 -9.30
N PRO A 100 1.65 3.04 -9.06
CA PRO A 100 2.10 3.42 -7.71
C PRO A 100 1.55 4.77 -7.19
N GLU A 101 1.07 5.68 -8.05
CA GLU A 101 0.45 6.97 -7.66
C GLU A 101 -0.66 7.35 -8.65
N PHE A 102 -1.83 7.79 -8.15
CA PHE A 102 -2.97 8.19 -8.98
C PHE A 102 -3.44 9.62 -8.65
N PRO A 103 -3.47 10.56 -9.62
CA PRO A 103 -4.44 11.63 -9.58
C PRO A 103 -5.79 11.04 -10.00
N SER A 104 -6.70 10.82 -9.04
CA SER A 104 -8.12 10.46 -9.24
C SER A 104 -8.45 9.67 -10.52
N THR A 105 -8.52 8.34 -10.46
CA THR A 105 -9.08 7.56 -11.57
C THR A 105 -10.60 7.68 -11.55
N ASP A 106 -11.13 8.62 -12.33
CA ASP A 106 -12.57 8.77 -12.57
C ASP A 106 -13.01 7.74 -13.63
N ILE A 107 -13.47 6.57 -13.19
CA ILE A 107 -14.17 5.63 -14.07
C ILE A 107 -15.61 6.13 -14.23
N LYS A 108 -15.83 6.95 -15.25
CA LYS A 108 -17.15 7.51 -15.59
C LYS A 108 -17.61 6.95 -16.94
N ASN A 109 -18.91 6.74 -17.09
CA ASN A 109 -19.59 6.30 -18.33
C ASN A 109 -19.31 4.84 -18.78
N ILE A 110 -19.28 3.87 -17.85
CA ILE A 110 -19.48 2.47 -18.26
C ILE A 110 -20.96 2.29 -18.61
N ALA A 111 -21.28 2.34 -19.90
CA ALA A 111 -22.60 2.05 -20.42
C ALA A 111 -22.61 0.65 -21.04
N ILE A 112 -23.36 -0.27 -20.42
CA ILE A 112 -23.70 -1.57 -21.01
C ILE A 112 -25.12 -1.42 -21.56
N GLY A 113 -25.23 -1.22 -22.87
CA GLY A 113 -26.50 -1.07 -23.57
C GLY A 113 -26.71 -2.22 -24.54
N VAL A 114 -27.86 -2.88 -24.45
CA VAL A 114 -28.37 -3.75 -25.51
C VAL A 114 -29.37 -2.91 -26.30
N ILE A 115 -29.15 -2.73 -27.60
CA ILE A 115 -30.08 -2.01 -28.49
C ILE A 115 -30.64 -3.03 -29.49
N GLY A 116 -31.95 -3.29 -29.41
CA GLY A 116 -32.65 -4.22 -30.30
C GLY A 116 -34.18 -4.04 -30.21
N PRO A 117 -34.95 -4.50 -31.21
CA PRO A 117 -36.39 -4.27 -31.28
C PRO A 117 -37.21 -5.09 -30.26
N GLU A 118 -36.71 -6.21 -29.73
CA GLU A 118 -37.37 -7.03 -28.70
C GLU A 118 -36.32 -7.72 -27.79
N PHE A 119 -36.58 -7.78 -26.47
CA PHE A 119 -35.64 -8.31 -25.46
C PHE A 119 -36.19 -9.56 -24.75
N PRO A 120 -35.62 -10.77 -24.93
CA PRO A 120 -35.65 -11.79 -23.91
C PRO A 120 -34.60 -11.44 -22.84
N ALA A 121 -35.07 -11.16 -21.62
CA ALA A 121 -34.33 -10.86 -20.39
C ALA A 121 -32.78 -10.78 -20.49
N THR A 122 -32.24 -9.55 -20.43
CA THR A 122 -30.80 -9.32 -20.22
C THR A 122 -30.51 -9.32 -18.72
N ASP A 123 -29.69 -10.24 -18.24
CA ASP A 123 -29.32 -10.38 -16.83
C ASP A 123 -27.82 -10.04 -16.66
N ILE A 124 -27.50 -8.89 -16.07
CA ILE A 124 -26.11 -8.45 -15.82
C ILE A 124 -25.71 -8.92 -14.42
N LYS A 125 -24.76 -9.86 -14.32
CA LYS A 125 -24.24 -10.40 -13.06
C LYS A 125 -22.72 -10.28 -13.01
N ASN A 126 -22.18 -10.08 -11.80
CA ASN A 126 -20.74 -10.08 -11.47
C ASN A 126 -19.93 -8.87 -11.99
N ILE A 127 -20.34 -7.64 -11.64
CA ILE A 127 -19.45 -6.47 -11.71
C ILE A 127 -18.73 -6.34 -10.37
N GLU A 128 -17.46 -6.72 -10.31
CA GLU A 128 -16.58 -6.46 -9.17
C GLU A 128 -15.60 -5.34 -9.51
N ILE A 129 -15.61 -4.28 -8.70
CA ILE A 129 -14.62 -3.21 -8.72
C ILE A 129 -13.77 -3.37 -7.47
N ALA A 130 -12.53 -3.84 -7.62
CA ALA A 130 -11.58 -3.96 -6.52
C ALA A 130 -10.66 -2.73 -6.51
N LEU A 131 -10.79 -1.87 -5.50
CA LEU A 131 -9.80 -0.83 -5.23
C LEU A 131 -8.68 -1.44 -4.37
N VAL A 132 -7.47 -1.54 -4.93
CA VAL A 132 -6.28 -1.93 -4.17
C VAL A 132 -5.59 -0.64 -3.69
N ALA A 133 -5.72 -0.33 -2.41
CA ALA A 133 -4.99 0.78 -1.80
C ALA A 133 -3.53 0.34 -1.55
N VAL A 134 -2.56 1.05 -2.14
CA VAL A 134 -1.16 0.89 -1.79
C VAL A 134 -0.94 1.56 -0.43
N PRO A 135 -0.45 0.86 0.61
CA PRO A 135 -0.16 1.49 1.89
C PRO A 135 0.96 2.52 1.71
N VAL A 136 0.72 3.77 2.15
CA VAL A 136 1.77 4.80 2.18
C VAL A 136 2.79 4.38 3.22
N GLU A 137 4.03 4.14 2.80
CA GLU A 137 5.14 3.86 3.71
C GLU A 137 5.62 5.17 4.35
N TYR A 138 5.43 5.32 5.65
CA TYR A 138 5.89 6.47 6.41
C TYR A 138 7.37 6.32 6.77
N ARG A 139 8.14 7.41 6.65
CA ARG A 139 9.58 7.44 6.93
C ARG A 139 9.93 8.62 7.84
N GLY A 140 10.67 8.35 8.90
CA GLY A 140 11.15 9.37 9.84
C GLY A 140 12.28 8.84 10.70
N ALA A 141 12.91 9.73 11.47
CA ALA A 141 14.06 9.40 12.30
C ALA A 141 14.06 10.19 13.61
N ILE A 142 14.61 9.59 14.67
CA ILE A 142 14.98 10.34 15.88
C ILE A 142 16.34 10.99 15.63
N SER A 143 16.36 12.29 15.35
CA SER A 143 17.58 13.01 14.94
C SER A 143 18.44 13.42 16.13
N LYS A 144 17.83 13.65 17.30
CA LYS A 144 18.53 14.08 18.51
C LYS A 144 17.78 13.62 19.78
N LYS A 145 18.54 13.32 20.83
CA LYS A 145 18.05 12.88 22.14
C LYS A 145 18.87 13.54 23.23
N GLU A 146 18.25 14.31 24.12
CA GLU A 146 18.95 14.97 25.23
C GLU A 146 18.21 14.80 26.55
N LEU A 147 18.99 14.73 27.62
CA LEU A 147 18.52 14.84 29.00
C LEU A 147 18.99 16.19 29.54
N GLU A 148 18.04 16.99 30.00
CA GLU A 148 18.31 18.20 30.75
C GLU A 148 18.31 17.89 32.26
N TYR A 149 19.38 18.29 32.95
CA TYR A 149 19.56 18.18 34.40
C TYR A 149 20.50 19.30 34.85
N ASN A 150 20.27 19.87 36.04
CA ASN A 150 21.05 20.99 36.58
C ASN A 150 21.25 22.15 35.57
N GLU A 151 20.17 22.56 34.90
CA GLU A 151 20.17 23.62 33.86
C GLU A 151 21.12 23.37 32.67
N SER A 152 21.66 22.16 32.54
CA SER A 152 22.53 21.71 31.46
C SER A 152 21.88 20.59 30.65
N ARG A 153 22.35 20.38 29.42
CA ARG A 153 21.84 19.33 28.51
C ARG A 153 22.97 18.39 28.09
N GLY A 154 22.73 17.09 28.26
CA GLY A 154 23.61 16.03 27.79
C GLY A 154 22.94 15.17 26.73
N THR A 155 23.69 14.70 25.74
CA THR A 155 23.19 13.72 24.77
C THR A 155 22.92 12.40 25.47
N ILE A 156 21.75 11.80 25.22
CA ILE A 156 21.37 10.50 25.80
C ILE A 156 22.17 9.37 25.12
N PRO A 157 22.81 8.46 25.87
CA PRO A 157 22.83 8.36 27.34
C PRO A 157 23.82 9.31 28.03
N VAL A 158 23.42 9.86 29.18
CA VAL A 158 24.28 10.71 30.02
C VAL A 158 24.94 9.92 31.16
N SER A 159 26.24 10.11 31.39
CA SER A 159 26.96 9.47 32.50
C SER A 159 27.20 10.40 33.68
N ASN A 160 27.29 9.84 34.89
CA ASN A 160 27.69 10.54 36.13
C ASN A 160 26.78 11.71 36.51
N VAL A 161 25.48 11.56 36.31
CA VAL A 161 24.50 12.55 36.79
C VAL A 161 24.50 12.54 38.32
N PRO A 162 24.63 13.67 39.02
CA PRO A 162 24.48 13.71 40.47
C PRO A 162 23.11 13.19 40.90
N GLN A 163 23.06 12.49 42.02
CA GLN A 163 21.80 12.07 42.64
C GLN A 163 21.01 13.29 43.12
N ASP A 164 19.68 13.14 43.17
CA ASP A 164 18.71 14.15 43.64
C ASP A 164 18.56 15.37 42.71
N GLU A 165 19.02 15.22 41.46
CA GLU A 165 18.76 16.15 40.37
C GLU A 165 17.37 15.92 39.75
N ARG A 166 16.88 16.90 38.98
CA ARG A 166 15.61 16.79 38.25
C ARG A 166 15.85 16.66 36.74
N GLY A 167 15.45 15.53 36.17
CA GLY A 167 15.59 15.20 34.76
C GLY A 167 14.43 15.74 33.91
N LYS A 168 14.73 16.14 32.67
CA LYS A 168 13.75 16.50 31.63
C LYS A 168 14.22 15.99 30.28
N VAL A 169 13.39 15.23 29.56
CA VAL A 169 13.76 14.63 28.27
C VAL A 169 13.40 15.56 27.12
N HIS A 170 14.29 15.64 26.12
CA HIS A 170 14.10 16.37 24.88
C HIS A 170 14.42 15.46 23.69
N ILE A 171 13.45 15.19 22.83
CA ILE A 171 13.59 14.32 21.66
C ILE A 171 13.22 15.10 20.40
N TRP A 172 14.05 15.01 19.36
CA TRP A 172 13.76 15.58 18.06
C TRP A 172 13.39 14.49 17.07
N GLY A 173 12.14 14.52 16.61
CA GLY A 173 11.67 13.69 15.49
C GLY A 173 11.90 14.42 14.17
N ARG A 174 12.40 13.73 13.14
CA ARG A 174 12.61 14.25 11.78
C ARG A 174 11.60 13.62 10.83
N ASN A 175 10.99 14.45 9.99
CA ASN A 175 10.13 13.99 8.90
C ASN A 175 11.00 13.66 7.66
N ASP A 176 11.10 12.38 7.30
CA ASP A 176 11.85 11.92 6.11
C ASP A 176 10.94 11.70 4.89
N MET A 177 9.69 12.15 4.96
CA MET A 177 8.76 12.18 3.83
C MET A 177 9.00 13.41 2.94
N VAL A 178 8.53 13.34 1.70
CA VAL A 178 8.50 14.48 0.76
C VAL A 178 7.29 15.41 0.96
N THR A 179 6.39 15.05 1.88
CA THR A 179 5.19 15.81 2.25
C THR A 179 5.25 16.20 3.73
N ASN A 180 4.51 17.24 4.12
CA ASN A 180 4.34 17.60 5.53
C ASN A 180 3.68 16.44 6.31
N GLN A 181 4.22 16.11 7.48
CA GLN A 181 3.69 15.07 8.34
C GLN A 181 3.51 15.59 9.75
N LYS A 182 2.44 15.17 10.41
CA LYS A 182 2.26 15.39 11.85
C LYS A 182 3.04 14.30 12.59
N LEU A 183 4.00 14.70 13.41
CA LEU A 183 4.80 13.76 14.21
C LEU A 183 4.12 13.48 15.55
N GLY A 184 4.20 12.24 16.00
CA GLY A 184 3.78 11.80 17.32
C GLY A 184 4.94 11.15 18.07
N ILE A 185 4.93 11.24 19.39
CA ILE A 185 5.95 10.64 20.24
C ILE A 185 5.28 9.86 21.37
N HIS A 186 5.89 8.76 21.76
CA HIS A 186 5.63 8.08 23.02
C HIS A 186 6.96 7.71 23.65
N TRP A 187 7.17 8.02 24.92
CA TRP A 187 8.31 7.48 25.66
C TRP A 187 7.96 7.09 27.08
N ILE A 188 8.73 6.11 27.58
CA ILE A 188 8.64 5.61 28.95
C ILE A 188 10.03 5.70 29.56
N VAL A 189 10.14 6.40 30.70
CA VAL A 189 11.34 6.44 31.53
C VAL A 189 11.15 5.54 32.73
N LYS A 190 12.15 4.70 33.02
CA LYS A 190 12.17 3.83 34.20
C LYS A 190 13.38 4.10 35.08
N ASP A 191 13.16 4.01 36.38
CA ASP A 191 14.22 4.05 37.38
C ASP A 191 15.08 2.77 37.38
N PRO A 192 16.16 2.71 38.19
CA PRO A 192 17.03 1.53 38.25
C PRO A 192 16.34 0.24 38.73
N ASP A 193 15.20 0.34 39.42
CA ASP A 193 14.40 -0.80 39.86
C ASP A 193 13.37 -1.22 38.79
N GLY A 194 13.31 -0.51 37.65
CA GLY A 194 12.38 -0.76 36.56
C GLY A 194 11.00 -0.11 36.74
N ILE A 195 10.82 0.75 37.75
CA ILE A 195 9.58 1.47 37.99
C ILE A 195 9.45 2.61 36.98
N VAL A 196 8.29 2.71 36.34
CA VAL A 196 7.98 3.81 35.41
C VAL A 196 7.84 5.10 36.20
N VAL A 197 8.64 6.09 35.85
CA VAL A 197 8.60 7.44 36.45
C VAL A 197 8.02 8.49 35.51
N GLU A 198 8.03 8.21 34.21
CA GLU A 198 7.39 9.04 33.18
C GLU A 198 6.87 8.12 32.08
N ASP A 199 5.62 8.35 31.69
CA ASP A 199 4.97 7.77 30.52
C ASP A 199 4.32 8.95 29.80
N TYR A 200 4.93 9.37 28.68
CA TYR A 200 4.56 10.59 27.99
C TYR A 200 4.26 10.29 26.53
N GLU A 201 3.08 10.75 26.08
CA GLU A 201 2.63 10.69 24.71
C GLU A 201 2.16 12.08 24.28
N ASP A 202 2.53 12.48 23.06
CA ASP A 202 2.02 13.72 22.46
C ASP A 202 2.07 13.66 20.93
N TRP A 203 1.27 14.52 20.31
CA TRP A 203 1.29 14.79 18.88
C TRP A 203 1.58 16.26 18.66
N GLU A 204 2.51 16.55 17.73
CA GLU A 204 2.87 17.90 17.32
C GLU A 204 1.62 18.78 17.12
N SER A 205 1.58 19.95 17.74
CA SER A 205 0.53 20.94 17.44
C SER A 205 0.81 21.61 16.11
N TRP A 206 -0.24 22.08 15.43
CA TRP A 206 -0.10 22.77 14.15
C TRP A 206 0.90 23.95 14.25
N PRO A 207 1.79 24.16 13.27
CA PRO A 207 1.88 23.50 11.96
C PRO A 207 2.58 22.14 11.97
N ASN A 208 2.29 21.32 10.96
CA ASN A 208 2.97 20.02 10.76
C ASN A 208 4.43 20.22 10.34
N THR A 209 5.27 19.22 10.64
CA THR A 209 6.69 19.21 10.25
C THR A 209 6.87 19.08 8.73
N ASP A 210 7.56 20.05 8.13
CA ASP A 210 7.95 20.05 6.71
C ASP A 210 8.95 18.91 6.36
N PRO A 211 9.06 18.53 5.08
CA PRO A 211 10.05 17.57 4.59
C PRO A 211 11.49 17.88 5.05
N GLY A 212 12.15 16.88 5.64
CA GLY A 212 13.53 16.97 6.14
C GLY A 212 13.70 17.83 7.40
N LYS A 213 12.62 18.39 7.97
CA LYS A 213 12.67 19.21 9.19
C LYS A 213 12.41 18.37 10.44
N THR A 214 12.65 18.99 11.60
CA THR A 214 12.54 18.35 12.90
C THR A 214 11.58 19.07 13.82
N HIS A 215 10.84 18.31 14.64
CA HIS A 215 10.03 18.79 15.75
C HIS A 215 10.63 18.36 17.09
N GLU A 216 10.66 19.25 18.08
CA GLU A 216 11.12 18.95 19.44
C GLU A 216 9.93 18.58 20.33
N PHE A 217 9.98 17.37 20.89
CA PHE A 217 9.12 16.93 21.97
C PHE A 217 9.85 17.06 23.29
N ILE A 218 9.17 17.59 24.30
CA ILE A 218 9.77 17.94 25.59
C ILE A 218 8.91 17.33 26.70
N SER A 219 9.53 16.73 27.72
CA SER A 219 8.78 16.22 28.89
C SER A 219 7.85 17.30 29.45
N PRO A 220 6.61 16.94 29.82
CA PRO A 220 5.62 17.90 30.31
C PRO A 220 6.04 18.49 31.67
N GLY A 221 6.84 17.75 32.44
CA GLY A 221 7.38 18.15 33.72
C GLY A 221 8.83 17.72 33.87
N ARG A 222 9.28 17.66 35.13
CA ARG A 222 10.58 17.07 35.50
C ARG A 222 10.33 15.89 36.43
N PHE A 223 11.13 14.84 36.29
CA PHE A 223 11.15 13.69 37.21
C PHE A 223 12.42 13.69 38.06
N ASP A 224 12.37 13.08 39.23
CA ASP A 224 13.45 13.15 40.21
C ASP A 224 14.42 11.96 40.05
N LEU A 225 15.71 12.26 39.83
CA LEU A 225 16.80 11.30 39.70
C LEU A 225 17.34 10.90 41.08
N ASN A 226 16.45 10.36 41.91
CA ASN A 226 16.67 10.12 43.34
C ASN A 226 17.36 8.78 43.67
N LYS A 227 17.62 7.94 42.67
CA LYS A 227 18.23 6.61 42.85
C LYS A 227 19.54 6.51 42.06
N PRO A 228 20.63 6.05 42.69
CA PRO A 228 21.85 5.74 41.97
C PRO A 228 21.65 4.52 41.08
N GLY A 229 22.37 4.48 39.96
CA GLY A 229 22.29 3.39 38.97
C GLY A 229 21.82 3.85 37.60
N THR A 230 21.51 2.87 36.75
CA THR A 230 21.11 3.12 35.36
C THR A 230 19.61 3.33 35.25
N TRP A 231 19.23 4.51 34.80
CA TRP A 231 17.86 4.84 34.40
C TRP A 231 17.70 4.49 32.92
N THR A 232 16.53 4.02 32.50
CA THR A 232 16.29 3.58 31.12
C THR A 232 15.18 4.39 30.46
N ILE A 233 15.23 4.48 29.14
CA ILE A 233 14.19 5.11 28.32
C ILE A 233 13.89 4.26 27.08
N SER A 234 12.61 4.14 26.75
CA SER A 234 12.14 3.66 25.45
C SER A 234 11.36 4.77 24.76
N ILE A 235 11.65 5.01 23.48
CA ILE A 235 11.10 6.09 22.66
C ILE A 235 10.54 5.47 21.38
N SER A 236 9.34 5.87 21.01
CA SER A 236 8.67 5.52 19.75
C SER A 236 8.21 6.80 19.06
N LEU A 237 8.76 7.07 17.88
CA LEU A 237 8.35 8.16 17.00
C LEU A 237 7.33 7.62 15.98
N ALA A 238 6.20 8.30 15.83
CA ALA A 238 5.11 7.89 14.97
C ALA A 238 4.68 8.98 13.97
N MET A 239 4.02 8.53 12.90
CA MET A 239 3.28 9.34 11.93
C MET A 239 1.86 8.77 11.79
N ASN A 240 1.00 9.45 11.03
CA ASN A 240 -0.38 9.02 10.77
C ASN A 240 -1.27 8.97 12.02
N PRO A 241 -1.68 10.12 12.59
CA PRO A 241 -2.38 10.17 13.88
C PRO A 241 -3.69 9.37 13.96
N THR A 242 -4.37 9.13 12.83
CA THR A 242 -5.61 8.34 12.78
C THR A 242 -5.37 6.83 12.84
N SER A 243 -4.17 6.38 12.48
CA SER A 243 -3.73 4.99 12.58
C SER A 243 -2.20 4.98 12.74
N PRO A 244 -1.69 5.25 13.96
CA PRO A 244 -0.28 5.54 14.20
C PRO A 244 0.65 4.48 13.63
N VAL A 245 1.63 4.92 12.84
CA VAL A 245 2.70 4.10 12.28
C VAL A 245 4.02 4.50 12.93
N GLN A 246 4.67 3.57 13.62
CA GLN A 246 5.99 3.81 14.19
C GLN A 246 7.03 3.89 13.08
N VAL A 247 7.71 5.04 12.99
CA VAL A 247 8.72 5.31 11.96
C VAL A 247 10.15 5.24 12.50
N ALA A 248 10.34 5.42 13.81
CA ALA A 248 11.63 5.24 14.46
C ALA A 248 11.46 4.89 15.93
N SER A 249 12.48 4.26 16.52
CA SER A 249 12.49 3.95 17.95
C SER A 249 13.89 3.93 18.55
N TYR A 250 13.96 4.11 19.86
CA TYR A 250 15.18 3.94 20.64
C TYR A 250 14.84 3.29 21.99
N ALA A 251 15.61 2.32 22.43
CA ALA A 251 15.50 1.75 23.77
C ALA A 251 16.89 1.56 24.35
N GLY A 252 17.13 2.07 25.55
CA GLY A 252 18.45 1.99 26.18
C GLY A 252 18.54 2.77 27.48
N ALA A 253 19.78 3.05 27.89
CA ALA A 253 20.04 3.90 29.03
C ALA A 253 19.60 5.34 28.73
N LEU A 254 18.88 5.94 29.68
CA LEU A 254 18.66 7.38 29.72
C LEU A 254 19.90 8.07 30.29
N CYS A 255 20.30 7.64 31.50
CA CYS A 255 21.47 8.12 32.18
C CYS A 255 21.95 7.14 33.25
N THR A 256 23.14 7.40 33.79
CA THR A 256 23.63 6.77 35.01
C THR A 256 23.77 7.81 36.10
N VAL A 257 23.06 7.61 37.21
CA VAL A 257 23.10 8.46 38.39
C VAL A 257 24.17 7.96 39.34
N LYS A 258 25.06 8.86 39.77
CA LYS A 258 26.12 8.59 40.74
C LYS A 258 25.59 8.84 42.15
N ALA A 259 25.78 7.87 43.04
CA ALA A 259 25.42 8.01 44.46
C ALA A 259 26.09 9.24 45.09
N ALA A 260 25.35 9.94 45.95
CA ALA A 260 25.92 10.98 46.78
C ALA A 260 27.06 10.40 47.66
N PRO A 261 28.17 11.12 47.87
CA PRO A 261 29.17 10.72 48.85
C PRO A 261 28.52 10.55 50.23
N PRO A 262 28.91 9.53 51.02
CA PRO A 262 28.34 9.35 52.35
C PRO A 262 28.62 10.58 53.21
N ALA A 263 27.58 11.03 53.93
CA ALA A 263 27.66 12.19 54.83
C ALA A 263 28.47 11.90 56.10
N THR A 264 28.65 10.63 56.45
CA THR A 264 29.37 10.16 57.64
C THR A 264 30.23 8.95 57.28
N TYR A 265 31.40 8.87 57.90
CA TYR A 265 32.32 7.74 57.83
C TYR A 265 32.51 7.17 59.24
N HIS A 266 32.47 5.84 59.36
CA HIS A 266 32.76 5.17 60.63
C HIS A 266 34.25 4.85 60.70
N LEU A 267 34.94 5.39 61.71
CA LEU A 267 36.34 5.08 62.00
C LEU A 267 36.40 3.98 63.06
N SER A 268 36.97 2.83 62.71
CA SER A 268 37.28 1.76 63.66
C SER A 268 38.76 1.77 64.00
N ILE A 269 39.09 2.11 65.25
CA ILE A 269 40.47 2.07 65.76
C ILE A 269 40.63 0.83 66.63
N PHE A 270 41.59 -0.02 66.27
CA PHE A 270 42.00 -1.14 67.10
C PHE A 270 43.13 -0.73 68.04
N VAL A 271 42.86 -0.75 69.35
CA VAL A 271 43.90 -0.54 70.36
C VAL A 271 44.39 -1.92 70.84
N PRO A 272 45.64 -2.29 70.57
CA PRO A 272 46.16 -3.57 71.03
C PRO A 272 46.26 -3.62 72.56
N THR A 273 46.10 -4.82 73.12
CA THR A 273 45.95 -5.04 74.57
C THR A 273 47.14 -4.58 75.41
N TRP A 274 48.34 -4.44 74.82
CA TRP A 274 49.53 -3.92 75.49
C TRP A 274 49.54 -2.39 75.62
N ALA A 275 48.65 -1.67 74.92
CA ALA A 275 48.51 -0.21 75.00
C ALA A 275 47.37 0.22 75.96
N TYR A 276 47.00 -0.66 76.89
CA TYR A 276 45.91 -0.44 77.84
C TYR A 276 46.15 0.80 78.71
N GLY A 277 45.26 1.80 78.62
CA GLY A 277 45.35 3.08 79.33
C GLY A 277 45.78 4.28 78.49
N GLY A 278 46.11 4.10 77.21
CA GLY A 278 46.33 5.20 76.25
C GLY A 278 45.02 5.82 75.74
N TYR A 279 45.03 7.12 75.45
CA TYR A 279 43.93 7.80 74.76
C TYR A 279 44.27 7.94 73.27
N VAL A 280 43.32 7.58 72.40
CA VAL A 280 43.42 7.82 70.96
C VAL A 280 42.39 8.89 70.59
N THR A 281 42.85 9.96 69.96
CA THR A 281 42.02 11.05 69.46
C THR A 281 42.32 11.26 67.97
N PRO A 282 41.31 11.12 67.09
CA PRO A 282 39.94 10.67 67.38
C PRO A 282 39.84 9.26 67.95
N SER A 283 38.77 8.98 68.70
CA SER A 283 38.39 7.62 69.09
C SER A 283 37.67 6.92 67.92
N SER A 284 37.31 5.64 68.10
CA SER A 284 36.36 5.03 67.15
C SER A 284 35.02 5.74 67.21
N GLY A 285 34.36 5.94 66.06
CA GLY A 285 33.07 6.62 66.00
C GLY A 285 32.69 7.08 64.60
N ASP A 286 31.53 7.72 64.49
CA ASP A 286 31.04 8.31 63.25
C ASP A 286 31.53 9.75 63.10
N TYR A 287 32.14 10.04 61.97
CA TYR A 287 32.72 11.34 61.65
C TYR A 287 32.04 11.92 60.40
N PRO A 288 31.58 13.18 60.42
CA PRO A 288 31.05 13.82 59.23
C PRO A 288 32.08 13.88 58.10
N ALA A 289 31.62 13.70 56.87
CA ALA A 289 32.42 13.93 55.67
C ALA A 289 33.01 15.35 55.72
N ASN A 290 34.31 15.47 55.41
CA ASN A 290 35.10 16.71 55.48
C ASN A 290 35.45 17.22 56.89
N THR A 291 35.30 16.39 57.93
CA THR A 291 35.88 16.70 59.24
C THR A 291 37.37 16.39 59.21
N THR A 292 38.22 17.39 59.47
CA THR A 292 39.62 17.12 59.84
C THR A 292 39.59 16.59 61.26
N VAL A 293 39.92 15.32 61.42
CA VAL A 293 39.90 14.64 62.72
C VAL A 293 41.28 14.56 63.32
#